data_AF-A0A2W5VNU9-F1
#
_entry.id   AF-A0A2W5VNU9-F1
#
_cell.length_a   1.000
_cell.length_b   1.000
_cell.length_c   1.000
_cell.angle_alpha   90.00
_cell.angle_beta   90.00
_cell.angle_gamma   90.00
#
_symmetry.space_group_name_H-M   'P 1'
#
loop_
_entity.id
_entity.type
_entity.pdbx_description
1 polymer ?
#
loop_
_entity_poly.entity_id
_entity_poly.type
_entity_poly.pdbx_seq_one_letter_code
_entity_poly.pdbx_strand_id
1 'polypeptide(L)'
;MRVEVVYPNAEAPVVPPITRTFTGGGYQACRLCAVFHEGCNDQGECQKDYLAQQGTLTVERADRASLGRIIGSASNVRFVQWDLENDRPVTGGGCVEIGSIGPFNSGWNADGGMPPP
;
A
#
# COMPACT_ATOMS: atom_id res chain seq x y z
N MET A 1 7.90 -7.13 8.32
CA MET A 1 6.64 -7.05 7.56
C MET A 1 6.08 -5.64 7.72
N ARG A 2 5.90 -4.92 6.61
CA ARG A 2 5.34 -3.57 6.60
C ARG A 2 4.33 -3.49 5.46
N VAL A 3 3.12 -3.02 5.77
CA VAL A 3 2.09 -2.73 4.77
C VAL A 3 1.97 -1.22 4.65
N GLU A 4 2.19 -0.70 3.46
CA GLU A 4 2.09 0.72 3.16
C GLU A 4 0.90 0.99 2.23
N VAL A 5 0.15 2.05 2.52
CA VAL A 5 -0.93 2.51 1.63
C VAL A 5 -0.51 3.81 0.97
N VAL A 6 -0.35 3.79 -0.35
CA VAL A 6 0.14 4.93 -1.13
C VAL A 6 -1.03 5.71 -1.71
N TYR A 7 -1.00 7.04 -1.56
CA TYR A 7 -1.99 7.97 -2.09
C TYR A 7 -1.32 9.22 -2.70
N PRO A 8 -1.26 9.35 -4.04
CA PRO A 8 -0.57 10.47 -4.68
C PRO A 8 -1.32 11.80 -4.50
N ASN A 9 -0.59 12.85 -4.09
CA ASN A 9 -1.13 14.19 -3.76
C ASN A 9 -1.84 14.91 -4.92
N ALA A 10 -1.58 14.51 -6.17
CA ALA A 10 -2.14 15.14 -7.36
C ALA A 10 -3.61 14.76 -7.65
N GLU A 11 -4.19 13.85 -6.86
CA GLU A 11 -5.53 13.34 -7.12
C GLU A 11 -6.65 13.96 -6.25
N ALA A 12 -7.89 13.81 -6.74
CA ALA A 12 -9.09 14.23 -6.03
C ALA A 12 -9.21 13.52 -4.66
N PRO A 13 -9.63 14.23 -3.59
CA PRO A 13 -9.71 13.69 -2.24
C PRO A 13 -10.48 12.38 -2.19
N VAL A 14 -9.87 11.36 -1.59
CA VAL A 14 -10.63 10.26 -1.01
C VAL A 14 -11.46 10.86 0.12
N VAL A 15 -12.77 10.64 0.09
CA VAL A 15 -13.70 11.02 1.17
C VAL A 15 -14.05 9.75 1.95
N PRO A 16 -13.44 9.53 3.13
CA PRO A 16 -13.78 8.41 4.00
C PRO A 16 -15.17 8.58 4.65
N PRO A 17 -15.81 7.48 5.08
CA PRO A 17 -15.38 6.11 4.90
C PRO A 17 -15.57 5.66 3.44
N ILE A 18 -14.57 4.95 2.89
CA ILE A 18 -14.67 4.37 1.55
C ILE A 18 -14.11 2.95 1.55
N THR A 19 -14.75 2.09 0.77
CA THR A 19 -14.24 0.75 0.49
C THR A 19 -13.86 0.65 -0.97
N ARG A 20 -12.67 0.11 -1.25
CA ARG A 20 -12.12 -0.14 -2.56
C ARG A 20 -11.73 -1.60 -2.70
N THR A 21 -12.03 -2.18 -3.86
CA THR A 21 -11.55 -3.51 -4.20
C THR A 21 -10.29 -3.36 -5.03
N PHE A 22 -9.25 -4.11 -4.70
CA PHE A 22 -8.08 -4.24 -5.57
C PHE A 22 -8.48 -5.10 -6.78
N THR A 23 -8.37 -4.54 -7.98
CA THR A 23 -8.75 -5.21 -9.24
C THR A 23 -7.55 -5.51 -10.14
N GLY A 24 -6.35 -5.56 -9.55
CA GLY A 24 -5.08 -5.61 -10.26
C GLY A 24 -4.70 -4.27 -10.88
N GLY A 25 -3.41 -4.12 -11.19
CA GLY A 25 -2.87 -2.89 -11.80
C GLY A 25 -1.39 -2.69 -11.49
N GLY A 26 -0.80 -1.69 -12.16
CA GLY A 26 0.54 -1.20 -11.87
C GLY A 26 0.55 -0.25 -10.67
N TYR A 27 1.66 -0.23 -9.94
CA TYR A 27 1.98 0.64 -8.84
C TYR A 27 1.92 2.13 -9.25
N GLN A 28 2.49 2.51 -10.40
CA GLN A 28 2.60 3.92 -10.80
C GLN A 28 1.25 4.52 -11.16
N ALA A 29 0.35 3.72 -11.72
CA ALA A 29 -1.02 4.13 -12.02
C ALA A 29 -1.96 4.02 -10.81
N CYS A 30 -1.45 3.56 -9.67
CA CYS A 30 -2.31 3.22 -8.56
C CYS A 30 -2.61 4.41 -7.65
N ARG A 31 -3.90 4.70 -7.53
CA ARG A 31 -4.44 5.78 -6.70
C ARG A 31 -4.43 5.45 -5.22
N LEU A 32 -4.70 4.19 -4.91
CA LEU A 32 -4.78 3.66 -3.56
C LEU A 32 -4.34 2.20 -3.61
N CYS A 33 -3.05 1.99 -3.39
CA CYS A 33 -2.43 0.67 -3.40
C CYS A 33 -1.94 0.28 -2.03
N ALA A 34 -1.97 -1.01 -1.75
CA ALA A 34 -1.24 -1.58 -0.62
C ALA A 34 0.04 -2.25 -1.13
N VAL A 35 1.17 -1.88 -0.55
CA VAL A 35 2.47 -2.53 -0.78
C VAL A 35 2.84 -3.31 0.47
N PHE A 36 3.38 -4.51 0.30
CA PHE A 36 3.91 -5.34 1.36
C PHE A 36 5.42 -5.51 1.15
N HIS A 37 6.20 -5.17 2.17
CA HIS A 37 7.65 -5.31 2.14
C HIS A 37 8.14 -6.44 3.04
N GLU A 38 9.02 -7.28 2.49
CA GLU A 38 9.60 -8.45 3.15
C GLU A 38 11.12 -8.32 3.29
N GLY A 39 11.67 -8.84 4.40
CA GLY A 39 13.12 -8.92 4.61
C GLY A 39 13.81 -7.57 4.81
N CYS A 40 13.10 -6.58 5.38
CA CYS A 40 13.66 -5.25 5.60
C CYS A 40 14.74 -5.25 6.70
N ASN A 41 15.86 -4.54 6.45
CA ASN A 41 16.89 -4.27 7.44
C ASN A 41 16.55 -3.04 8.31
N ASP A 42 17.43 -2.71 9.27
CA ASP A 42 17.25 -1.57 10.18
C ASP A 42 17.31 -0.20 9.46
N GLN A 43 17.80 -0.17 8.22
CA GLN A 43 17.87 1.02 7.36
C GLN A 43 16.62 1.15 6.46
N GLY A 44 15.66 0.22 6.58
CA GLY A 44 14.44 0.21 5.78
C GLY A 44 14.61 -0.33 4.36
N GLU A 45 15.77 -0.90 4.01
CA GLU A 45 15.98 -1.56 2.73
C GLU A 45 15.37 -2.96 2.78
N CYS A 46 14.43 -3.23 1.88
CA CYS A 46 13.68 -4.48 1.83
C CYS A 46 14.15 -5.37 0.68
N GLN A 47 14.20 -6.68 0.92
CA GLN A 47 14.66 -7.64 -0.09
C GLN A 47 13.63 -7.89 -1.19
N LYS A 48 12.34 -7.75 -0.85
CA LYS A 48 11.25 -7.97 -1.78
C LYS A 48 10.10 -7.03 -1.49
N ASP A 49 9.54 -6.53 -2.57
CA ASP A 49 8.32 -5.75 -2.57
C ASP A 49 7.20 -6.56 -3.22
N TYR A 50 6.00 -6.34 -2.71
CA TYR A 50 4.81 -6.97 -3.24
C TYR A 50 3.68 -5.97 -3.35
N LEU A 51 2.94 -6.03 -4.44
CA LEU A 51 1.82 -5.15 -4.71
C LEU A 51 0.50 -5.90 -4.53
N ALA A 52 -0.47 -5.30 -3.84
CA ALA A 52 -1.81 -5.85 -3.74
C ALA A 52 -2.48 -5.89 -5.12
N GLN A 53 -2.84 -7.08 -5.57
CA GLN A 53 -3.52 -7.31 -6.85
C GLN A 53 -4.98 -7.71 -6.65
N GLN A 54 -5.35 -8.25 -5.49
CA GLN A 54 -6.73 -8.59 -5.15
C GLN A 54 -7.01 -8.35 -3.67
N GLY A 55 -8.29 -8.24 -3.33
CA GLY A 55 -8.78 -8.04 -1.96
C GLY A 55 -9.56 -6.75 -1.81
N THR A 56 -9.86 -6.39 -0.57
CA THR A 56 -10.66 -5.20 -0.27
C THR A 56 -9.95 -4.35 0.77
N LEU A 57 -9.92 -3.04 0.56
CA LEU A 57 -9.37 -2.03 1.46
C LEU A 57 -10.50 -1.07 1.86
N THR A 58 -10.74 -0.94 3.15
CA THR A 58 -11.63 0.05 3.75
C THR A 58 -10.77 1.13 4.39
N VAL A 59 -10.92 2.36 3.90
CA VAL A 59 -10.32 3.56 4.49
C VAL A 59 -11.38 4.24 5.34
N GLU A 60 -11.13 4.32 6.63
CA GLU A 60 -12.01 4.93 7.62
C GLU A 60 -11.67 6.41 7.84
N ARG A 61 -10.39 6.76 7.71
CA ARG A 61 -9.90 8.15 7.81
C ARG A 61 -8.73 8.35 6.86
N ALA A 62 -8.64 9.53 6.25
CA ALA A 62 -7.53 9.98 5.43
C ALA A 62 -7.37 11.49 5.61
N ASP A 63 -6.36 11.91 6.36
CA ASP A 63 -6.06 13.34 6.57
C ASP A 63 -5.13 13.87 5.47
N ARG A 64 -5.39 15.09 5.00
CA ARG A 64 -4.57 15.79 3.98
C ARG A 64 -3.50 16.73 4.56
N ALA A 65 -3.30 16.74 5.86
CA ALA A 65 -2.25 17.53 6.47
C ALA A 65 -0.86 16.99 6.06
N SER A 66 0.18 17.82 6.13
CA SER A 66 1.58 17.41 5.91
C SER A 66 2.08 16.34 6.88
N LEU A 67 1.32 16.11 7.97
CA LEU A 67 1.47 15.01 8.95
C LEU A 67 0.18 14.19 9.04
N GLY A 68 -0.53 14.08 7.92
CA GLY A 68 -1.79 13.37 7.82
C GLY A 68 -1.64 11.87 8.05
N ARG A 69 -2.76 11.21 8.35
CA ARG A 69 -2.82 9.77 8.58
C ARG A 69 -3.91 9.14 7.74
N ILE A 70 -3.67 7.91 7.32
CA ILE A 70 -4.68 7.00 6.82
C ILE A 70 -4.92 5.88 7.83
N ILE A 71 -6.18 5.69 8.19
CA ILE A 71 -6.64 4.64 9.08
C ILE A 71 -7.62 3.78 8.32
N GLY A 72 -7.48 2.47 8.45
CA GLY A 72 -8.36 1.54 7.76
C GLY A 72 -8.07 0.09 8.08
N SER A 73 -8.72 -0.77 7.31
CA SER A 73 -8.54 -2.22 7.33
C SER A 73 -8.59 -2.77 5.91
N ALA A 74 -8.05 -3.96 5.70
CA ALA A 74 -8.11 -4.67 4.45
C ALA A 74 -8.37 -6.17 4.70
N SER A 75 -9.01 -6.83 3.76
CA SER A 75 -9.42 -8.23 3.87
C SER A 75 -9.19 -8.99 2.58
N ASN A 76 -8.83 -10.26 2.72
CA ASN A 76 -8.58 -11.20 1.62
C ASN A 76 -7.61 -10.63 0.58
N VAL A 77 -6.52 -10.02 1.05
CA VAL A 77 -5.59 -9.31 0.18
C VAL A 77 -4.54 -10.27 -0.36
N ARG A 78 -4.43 -10.35 -1.68
CA ARG A 78 -3.37 -11.08 -2.37
C ARG A 78 -2.33 -10.11 -2.89
N PHE A 79 -1.12 -10.27 -2.40
CA PHE A 79 0.06 -9.53 -2.82
C PHE A 79 0.87 -10.37 -3.80
N VAL A 80 1.35 -9.76 -4.88
CA VAL A 80 2.21 -10.39 -5.88
C VAL A 80 3.55 -9.67 -5.87
N GLN A 81 4.65 -10.42 -5.89
CA GLN A 81 5.98 -9.83 -5.89
C GLN A 81 6.14 -8.89 -7.09
N TRP A 82 6.56 -7.67 -6.82
CA TRP A 82 6.53 -6.57 -7.76
C TRP A 82 7.88 -5.85 -7.79
N ASP A 83 8.30 -5.50 -9.00
CA ASP A 83 9.40 -4.58 -9.26
C ASP A 83 8.77 -3.18 -9.31
N LEU A 84 8.83 -2.45 -8.19
CA LEU A 84 8.21 -1.14 -8.04
C LEU A 84 8.88 -0.08 -8.93
N GLU A 85 10.16 -0.26 -9.25
CA GLU A 85 10.93 0.65 -10.10
C GLU A 85 10.47 0.56 -11.57
N ASN A 86 10.35 -0.66 -12.09
CA ASN A 86 9.93 -0.90 -13.48
C ASN A 86 8.41 -1.10 -13.63
N ASP A 87 7.67 -0.96 -12.54
CA ASP A 87 6.23 -1.18 -12.41
C ASP A 87 5.70 -2.46 -13.08
N ARG A 88 6.23 -3.60 -12.67
CA ARG A 88 5.85 -4.91 -13.26
C ARG A 88 5.96 -6.05 -12.25
N PRO A 89 5.22 -7.16 -12.45
CA PRO A 89 5.40 -8.34 -11.63
C PRO A 89 6.78 -8.96 -11.87
N VAL A 90 7.42 -9.44 -10.80
CA VAL A 90 8.69 -10.17 -10.91
C VAL A 90 8.42 -11.53 -11.54
N THR A 91 9.12 -11.85 -12.64
CA THR A 91 8.96 -13.15 -13.32
C THR A 91 9.44 -14.29 -12.42
N GLY A 92 8.57 -15.28 -12.18
CA GLY A 92 8.83 -16.36 -11.23
C GLY A 92 8.79 -15.91 -9.75
N GLY A 93 8.31 -14.69 -9.48
CA GLY A 93 8.18 -14.14 -8.15
C GLY A 93 7.08 -14.81 -7.32
N GLY A 94 7.13 -14.58 -6.01
CA GLY A 94 6.17 -15.14 -5.06
C GLY A 94 4.83 -14.38 -5.02
N CYS A 95 3.88 -14.95 -4.29
CA CYS A 95 2.68 -14.23 -3.85
C CYS A 95 2.40 -14.54 -2.37
N VAL A 96 1.76 -13.59 -1.69
CA VAL A 96 1.40 -13.68 -0.27
C VAL A 96 -0.08 -13.37 -0.14
N GLU A 97 -0.81 -14.25 0.55
CA GLU A 97 -2.22 -14.03 0.87
C GLU A 97 -2.36 -13.66 2.34
N ILE A 98 -3.05 -12.55 2.60
CA ILE A 98 -3.33 -12.07 3.94
C ILE A 98 -4.84 -11.97 4.11
N GLY A 99 -5.39 -12.80 5.00
CA GLY A 99 -6.83 -12.84 5.26
C GLY A 99 -7.39 -11.53 5.82
N SER A 100 -6.65 -10.86 6.70
CA SER A 100 -7.04 -9.55 7.25
C SER A 100 -5.82 -8.72 7.65
N ILE A 101 -5.89 -7.42 7.39
CA ILE A 101 -4.92 -6.39 7.79
C ILE A 101 -5.72 -5.29 8.48
N GLY A 102 -5.55 -5.06 9.78
CA GLY A 102 -6.18 -3.91 10.42
C GLY A 102 -6.37 -4.03 11.94
N PRO A 103 -6.72 -2.91 12.60
CA PRO A 103 -6.69 -1.56 12.03
C PRO A 103 -5.24 -1.11 11.79
N PHE A 104 -4.95 -0.59 10.60
CA PHE A 104 -3.67 0.08 10.32
C PHE A 104 -3.82 1.59 10.54
N ASN A 105 -2.71 2.23 10.90
CA ASN A 105 -2.63 3.66 11.10
C ASN A 105 -1.29 4.13 10.52
N SER A 106 -1.31 4.48 9.23
CA SER A 106 -0.12 4.91 8.50
C SER A 106 -0.12 6.43 8.36
N GLY A 107 0.99 7.08 8.71
CA GLY A 107 1.19 8.50 8.44
C GLY A 107 1.87 8.71 7.10
N TRP A 108 1.63 9.86 6.46
CA TRP A 108 2.44 10.35 5.36
C TRP A 108 3.16 11.64 5.77
N ASN A 109 4.43 11.77 5.40
CA ASN A 109 5.07 13.07 5.19
C ASN A 109 4.61 13.62 3.82
N ALA A 110 5.02 14.84 3.47
CA ALA A 110 4.44 15.65 2.38
C ALA A 110 4.24 14.99 1.00
N ASP A 111 4.79 13.79 0.74
CA ASP A 111 4.73 13.08 -0.55
C ASP A 111 3.87 11.77 -0.53
N GLY A 112 3.09 11.52 0.52
CA GLY A 112 2.09 10.44 0.49
C GLY A 112 2.62 9.01 0.62
N GLY A 113 3.91 8.85 0.91
CA GLY A 113 4.57 7.59 1.27
C GLY A 113 5.63 7.87 2.33
N MET A 114 5.64 7.09 3.41
CA MET A 114 6.57 7.33 4.52
C MET A 114 7.99 6.93 4.07
N PRO A 115 8.99 7.84 4.05
CA PRO A 115 10.38 7.44 3.92
C PRO A 115 10.80 6.67 5.17
N PRO A 116 11.74 5.72 5.06
CA PRO A 116 12.21 4.94 6.19
C PRO A 116 12.86 5.85 7.26
N PRO A 117 12.97 5.36 8.52
CA PRO A 117 13.64 6.09 9.61
C PRO A 117 15.08 6.50 9.28
#